data_AF-A0A946F6V5-F1
#
_entry.id   AF-A0A946F6V5-F1
#
_cell.length_a   1.000
_cell.length_b   1.000
_cell.length_c   1.000
_cell.angle_alpha   90.00
_cell.angle_beta   90.00
_cell.angle_gamma   90.00
#
_symmetry.space_group_name_H-M   'P 1'
#
loop_
_entity.id
_entity.type
_entity.pdbx_description
1 polymer ?
#
loop_
_entity_poly.entity_id
_entity_poly.type
_entity_poly.pdbx_seq_one_letter_code
_entity_poly.pdbx_strand_id
1 'polypeptide(L)'
;MNNYSYQMHKKWGLLTGYSIVLMALVAGFVYGFVHSTIYQAGDSALTVGLLLENITLYKFGIVSWLVIIVLDIVVSIGLYVIYKDQLKKLATLSSVLRILYTLILGIAVAQLILLLIHNNGLSNGLLYFESFEKIWSLGLIIFGLHLLALGIVCLKSDFTPKFFSYFLVLGGLCYLLVQNLKSFLPHLNETSVTIESILTAPMALSELSFAIWLIIKFTRQKKI
;
A
#
# COMPACT_ATOMS: atom_id res chain seq x y z
N MET A 1 -15.91 7.22 27.59
CA MET A 1 -15.93 6.02 26.72
C MET A 1 -16.27 4.81 27.59
N ASN A 2 -17.23 3.96 27.21
CA ASN A 2 -17.55 2.77 28.01
C ASN A 2 -16.45 1.68 27.84
N ASN A 3 -16.39 0.72 28.77
CA ASN A 3 -15.33 -0.29 28.81
C ASN A 3 -15.27 -1.17 27.53
N TYR A 4 -16.42 -1.40 26.88
CA TYR A 4 -16.52 -2.15 25.63
C TYR A 4 -15.93 -1.38 24.44
N SER A 5 -16.30 -0.10 24.27
CA SER A 5 -15.73 0.77 23.24
C SER A 5 -14.22 0.91 23.43
N TYR A 6 -13.74 1.00 24.68
CA TYR A 6 -12.32 1.02 24.99
C TYR A 6 -11.56 -0.22 24.51
N GLN A 7 -12.03 -1.42 24.86
CA GLN A 7 -11.35 -2.65 24.43
C GLN A 7 -11.38 -2.83 22.92
N MET A 8 -12.46 -2.41 22.26
CA MET A 8 -12.58 -2.45 20.81
C MET A 8 -11.56 -1.53 20.13
N HIS A 9 -11.46 -0.26 20.56
CA HIS A 9 -10.48 0.68 20.01
C HIS A 9 -9.05 0.19 20.21
N LYS A 10 -8.73 -0.39 21.37
CA LYS A 10 -7.39 -0.95 21.63
C LYS A 10 -7.05 -2.12 20.69
N LYS A 11 -7.98 -3.06 20.52
CA LYS A 11 -7.78 -4.21 19.61
C LYS A 11 -7.56 -3.74 18.17
N TRP A 12 -8.43 -2.86 17.67
CA TRP A 12 -8.32 -2.33 16.31
C TRP A 12 -7.06 -1.48 16.14
N GLY A 13 -6.71 -0.64 17.11
CA GLY A 13 -5.49 0.16 17.09
C GLY A 13 -4.21 -0.66 16.93
N LEU A 14 -4.08 -1.74 17.71
CA LEU A 14 -2.96 -2.67 17.59
C LEU A 14 -3.00 -3.45 16.28
N LEU A 15 -4.17 -3.97 15.90
CA LEU A 15 -4.35 -4.73 14.67
C LEU A 15 -3.98 -3.89 13.44
N THR A 16 -4.44 -2.65 13.34
CA THR A 16 -4.08 -1.69 12.29
C THR A 16 -2.58 -1.47 12.25
N GLY A 17 -1.96 -1.15 13.39
CA GLY A 17 -0.53 -0.87 13.45
C GLY A 17 0.32 -2.06 13.02
N TYR A 18 0.06 -3.25 13.57
CA TYR A 18 0.79 -4.47 13.19
C TYR A 18 0.54 -4.87 11.73
N SER A 19 -0.68 -4.68 11.21
CA SER A 19 -1.00 -4.99 9.81
C SER A 19 -0.21 -4.11 8.85
N ILE A 20 -0.05 -2.81 9.13
CA ILE A 20 0.77 -1.92 8.29
C ILE A 20 2.25 -2.34 8.34
N VAL A 21 2.79 -2.63 9.52
CA VAL A 21 4.20 -3.06 9.65
C VAL A 21 4.44 -4.37 8.89
N LEU A 22 3.57 -5.37 9.07
CA LEU A 22 3.67 -6.63 8.35
C LEU A 22 3.54 -6.42 6.84
N MET A 23 2.59 -5.59 6.40
CA MET A 23 2.39 -5.25 5.00
C MET A 23 3.65 -4.61 4.40
N ALA A 24 4.32 -3.70 5.11
CA ALA A 24 5.56 -3.09 4.66
C ALA A 24 6.70 -4.12 4.47
N LEU A 25 6.84 -5.08 5.40
CA LEU A 25 7.81 -6.16 5.28
C LEU A 25 7.50 -7.08 4.10
N VAL A 26 6.22 -7.47 3.95
CA VAL A 26 5.77 -8.32 2.85
C VAL A 26 5.91 -7.60 1.50
N ALA A 27 5.63 -6.30 1.43
CA ALA A 27 5.83 -5.46 0.25
C ALA A 27 7.31 -5.37 -0.14
N GLY A 28 8.20 -5.17 0.85
CA GLY A 28 9.65 -5.19 0.64
C GLY A 28 10.13 -6.53 0.07
N PHE A 29 9.57 -7.64 0.53
CA PHE A 29 9.86 -8.96 -0.03
C PHE A 29 9.29 -9.13 -1.45
N VAL A 30 7.99 -8.92 -1.66
CA VAL A 30 7.35 -9.25 -2.94
C VAL A 30 7.72 -8.29 -4.05
N TYR A 31 7.76 -6.99 -3.78
CA TYR A 31 8.07 -5.99 -4.79
C TYR A 31 9.57 -5.70 -4.84
N GLY A 32 10.20 -5.52 -3.68
CA GLY A 32 11.62 -5.18 -3.60
C GLY A 32 12.56 -6.33 -3.96
N PHE A 33 12.14 -7.59 -3.77
CA PHE A 33 12.97 -8.77 -4.08
C PHE A 33 12.36 -9.68 -5.14
N VAL A 34 11.16 -10.23 -4.95
CA VAL A 34 10.59 -11.21 -5.90
C VAL A 34 10.36 -10.57 -7.28
N HIS A 35 9.67 -9.43 -7.32
CA HIS A 35 9.35 -8.74 -8.56
C HIS A 35 10.61 -8.24 -9.27
N SER A 36 11.52 -7.59 -8.55
CA SER A 36 12.80 -7.08 -9.10
C SER A 36 13.75 -8.17 -9.59
N THR A 37 13.63 -9.40 -9.08
CA THR A 37 14.42 -10.55 -9.54
C THR A 37 13.91 -11.12 -10.87
N ILE A 38 12.63 -10.94 -11.19
CA ILE A 38 11.98 -11.61 -12.33
C ILE A 38 11.67 -10.64 -13.47
N TYR A 39 11.18 -9.45 -13.15
CA TYR A 39 10.71 -8.49 -14.14
C TYR A 39 11.86 -7.59 -14.60
N GLN A 40 12.17 -7.64 -15.90
CA GLN A 40 13.04 -6.69 -16.57
C GLN A 40 12.23 -5.83 -17.54
N ALA A 41 12.08 -4.55 -17.23
CA ALA A 41 11.34 -3.61 -18.06
C ALA A 41 11.89 -3.57 -19.49
N GLY A 42 11.01 -3.75 -20.49
CA GLY A 42 11.34 -3.70 -21.92
C GLY A 42 12.07 -4.92 -22.49
N ASP A 43 12.48 -5.90 -21.67
CA ASP A 43 13.14 -7.12 -22.13
C ASP A 43 12.26 -8.35 -21.88
N SER A 44 11.58 -8.75 -22.95
CA SER A 44 10.67 -9.91 -22.91
C SER A 44 11.42 -11.23 -22.74
N ALA A 45 12.52 -11.40 -23.46
CA ALA A 45 13.28 -12.65 -23.45
C ALA A 45 13.88 -12.89 -22.06
N LEU A 46 14.48 -11.87 -21.46
CA LEU A 46 15.05 -11.96 -20.12
C LEU A 46 13.98 -12.17 -19.05
N THR A 47 12.87 -11.41 -19.10
CA THR A 47 11.76 -11.57 -18.14
C THR A 47 11.19 -12.99 -18.18
N VAL A 48 10.96 -13.55 -19.37
CA VAL A 48 10.44 -14.92 -19.51
C VAL A 48 11.46 -15.94 -19.01
N GLY A 49 12.74 -15.78 -19.33
CA GLY A 49 13.81 -16.64 -18.83
C GLY A 49 13.86 -16.69 -17.30
N LEU A 50 13.95 -15.52 -16.67
CA LEU A 50 13.99 -15.38 -15.21
C LEU A 50 12.71 -15.91 -14.54
N LEU A 51 11.55 -15.70 -15.15
CA LEU A 51 10.27 -16.22 -14.67
C LEU A 51 10.24 -17.75 -14.64
N LEU A 52 10.75 -18.40 -15.69
CA LEU A 52 10.80 -19.87 -15.77
C LEU A 52 11.79 -20.43 -14.74
N GLU A 53 12.94 -19.80 -14.57
CA GLU A 53 13.94 -20.18 -13.56
C GLU A 53 13.43 -19.99 -12.12
N ASN A 54 12.60 -18.97 -11.88
CA ASN A 54 12.14 -18.57 -10.55
C ASN A 54 10.64 -18.81 -10.30
N ILE A 55 10.02 -19.78 -10.99
CA ILE A 55 8.56 -19.97 -10.96
C ILE A 55 8.00 -20.24 -9.54
N THR A 56 8.76 -20.90 -8.68
CA THR A 56 8.37 -21.14 -7.28
C THR A 56 8.38 -19.84 -6.48
N LEU A 57 9.42 -19.02 -6.65
CA LEU A 57 9.53 -17.71 -6.01
C LEU A 57 8.39 -16.78 -6.47
N TYR A 58 8.06 -16.82 -7.76
CA TYR A 58 6.94 -16.10 -8.34
C TYR A 58 5.60 -16.46 -7.67
N LYS A 59 5.32 -17.76 -7.47
CA LYS A 59 4.11 -18.24 -6.78
C LYS A 59 4.05 -17.74 -5.33
N PHE A 60 5.17 -17.76 -4.61
CA PHE A 60 5.25 -17.14 -3.28
C PHE A 60 4.95 -15.65 -3.33
N GLY A 61 5.43 -14.94 -4.36
CA GLY A 61 5.11 -13.54 -4.59
C GLY A 61 3.61 -13.29 -4.76
N ILE A 62 2.89 -14.11 -5.51
CA ILE A 62 1.42 -14.00 -5.63
C ILE A 62 0.76 -14.16 -4.26
N VAL A 63 1.16 -15.16 -3.46
CA VAL A 63 0.63 -15.34 -2.11
C VAL A 63 0.90 -14.12 -1.23
N SER A 64 2.10 -13.55 -1.31
CA SER A 64 2.46 -12.31 -0.60
C SER A 64 1.56 -11.13 -0.97
N TRP A 65 1.25 -10.95 -2.26
CA TRP A 65 0.30 -9.93 -2.70
C TRP A 65 -1.12 -10.14 -2.15
N LEU A 66 -1.59 -11.39 -2.11
CA LEU A 66 -2.89 -11.71 -1.52
C LEU A 66 -2.92 -11.41 -0.01
N VAL A 67 -1.82 -11.67 0.70
CA VAL A 67 -1.68 -11.29 2.12
C VAL A 67 -1.77 -9.77 2.27
N ILE A 68 -1.09 -8.99 1.43
CA ILE A 68 -1.15 -7.52 1.43
C ILE A 68 -2.61 -7.04 1.27
N ILE A 69 -3.36 -7.58 0.30
CA ILE A 69 -4.76 -7.23 0.06
C ILE A 69 -5.64 -7.45 1.30
N VAL A 70 -5.46 -8.59 1.98
CA VAL A 70 -6.22 -8.89 3.20
C VAL A 70 -5.87 -7.92 4.33
N LEU A 71 -4.58 -7.65 4.54
CA LEU A 71 -4.11 -6.69 5.54
C LEU A 71 -4.64 -5.29 5.26
N ASP A 72 -4.71 -4.89 4.00
CA ASP A 72 -5.22 -3.59 3.59
C ASP A 72 -6.69 -3.37 3.96
N ILE A 73 -7.53 -4.41 3.78
CA ILE A 73 -8.93 -4.38 4.20
C ILE A 73 -9.03 -4.23 5.72
N VAL A 74 -8.22 -4.98 6.47
CA VAL A 74 -8.16 -4.90 7.94
C VAL A 74 -7.76 -3.50 8.39
N VAL A 75 -6.74 -2.91 7.76
CA VAL A 75 -6.27 -1.53 8.04
C VAL A 75 -7.36 -0.53 7.74
N SER A 76 -8.05 -0.65 6.60
CA SER A 76 -9.15 0.26 6.25
C SER A 76 -10.26 0.26 7.30
N ILE A 77 -10.71 -0.92 7.74
CA ILE A 77 -11.72 -1.04 8.80
C ILE A 77 -11.18 -0.46 10.11
N GLY A 78 -9.93 -0.75 10.45
CA GLY A 78 -9.30 -0.29 11.67
C GLY A 78 -9.19 1.24 11.74
N LEU A 79 -8.78 1.90 10.65
CA LEU A 79 -8.73 3.37 10.56
C LEU A 79 -10.13 3.99 10.72
N TYR A 80 -11.15 3.41 10.09
CA TYR A 80 -12.53 3.85 10.30
C TYR A 80 -12.91 3.74 11.78
N VAL A 81 -12.67 2.59 12.41
CA VAL A 81 -13.05 2.35 13.82
C VAL A 81 -12.34 3.32 14.77
N ILE A 82 -11.06 3.62 14.54
CA ILE A 82 -10.28 4.53 15.41
C ILE A 82 -10.82 5.96 15.38
N TYR A 83 -11.22 6.46 14.20
CA TYR A 83 -11.52 7.88 14.01
C TYR A 83 -13.02 8.20 13.85
N LYS A 84 -13.90 7.20 13.70
CA LYS A 84 -15.33 7.43 13.42
C LYS A 84 -16.06 8.22 14.50
N ASP A 85 -15.66 8.10 15.77
CA ASP A 85 -16.36 8.71 16.89
C ASP A 85 -16.20 10.24 16.91
N GLN A 86 -15.09 10.77 16.38
CA GLN A 86 -14.81 12.21 16.32
C GLN A 86 -15.01 12.79 14.90
N LEU A 87 -14.62 12.05 13.87
CA LEU A 87 -14.47 12.56 12.50
C LEU A 87 -15.12 11.61 11.47
N LYS A 88 -16.33 11.13 11.75
CA LYS A 88 -17.03 10.10 10.94
C LYS A 88 -16.92 10.28 9.43
N LYS A 89 -17.23 11.47 8.90
CA LYS A 89 -17.21 11.73 7.44
C LYS A 89 -15.82 11.56 6.84
N LEU A 90 -14.79 12.15 7.47
CA LEU A 90 -13.42 12.08 6.97
C LEU A 90 -12.79 10.70 7.18
N ALA A 91 -13.10 10.04 8.31
CA ALA A 91 -12.70 8.65 8.56
C ALA A 91 -13.29 7.70 7.51
N THR A 92 -14.57 7.90 7.14
CA THR A 92 -15.23 7.15 6.07
C THR A 92 -14.54 7.40 4.73
N LEU A 93 -14.28 8.66 4.37
CA LEU A 93 -13.62 9.02 3.12
C LEU A 93 -12.25 8.35 3.00
N SER A 94 -11.39 8.48 4.02
CA SER A 94 -10.08 7.85 4.03
C SER A 94 -10.17 6.33 3.87
N SER A 95 -11.07 5.68 4.62
CA SER A 95 -11.22 4.21 4.57
C SER A 95 -11.76 3.72 3.23
N VAL A 96 -12.74 4.42 2.64
CA VAL A 96 -13.28 4.11 1.31
C VAL A 96 -12.23 4.28 0.23
N LEU A 97 -11.43 5.35 0.28
CA LEU A 97 -10.30 5.53 -0.65
C LEU A 97 -9.29 4.38 -0.55
N ARG A 98 -9.00 3.89 0.67
CA ARG A 98 -8.13 2.73 0.85
C ARG A 98 -8.74 1.47 0.24
N ILE A 99 -10.02 1.19 0.49
CA ILE A 99 -10.71 0.03 -0.12
C ILE A 99 -10.68 0.14 -1.65
N LEU A 100 -10.92 1.32 -2.21
CA LEU A 100 -10.85 1.53 -3.65
C LEU A 100 -9.45 1.24 -4.19
N TYR A 101 -8.39 1.70 -3.51
CA TYR A 101 -7.02 1.32 -3.83
C TYR A 101 -6.83 -0.21 -3.77
N THR A 102 -7.28 -0.87 -2.71
CA THR A 102 -7.14 -2.32 -2.54
C THR A 102 -7.84 -3.11 -3.65
N LEU A 103 -8.99 -2.64 -4.14
CA LEU A 103 -9.67 -3.23 -5.29
C LEU A 103 -8.83 -3.09 -6.57
N ILE A 104 -8.24 -1.92 -6.82
CA ILE A 104 -7.35 -1.69 -7.97
C ILE A 104 -6.10 -2.56 -7.87
N LEU A 105 -5.50 -2.68 -6.68
CA LEU A 105 -4.40 -3.61 -6.42
C LEU A 105 -4.83 -5.06 -6.71
N GLY A 106 -6.03 -5.47 -6.30
CA GLY A 106 -6.58 -6.80 -6.64
C GLY A 106 -6.65 -7.04 -8.15
N ILE A 107 -7.08 -6.04 -8.93
CA ILE A 107 -7.11 -6.11 -10.40
C ILE A 107 -5.69 -6.20 -10.97
N ALA A 108 -4.73 -5.46 -10.42
CA ALA A 108 -3.33 -5.57 -10.82
C ALA A 108 -2.78 -6.98 -10.55
N VAL A 109 -2.95 -7.48 -9.33
CA VAL A 109 -2.49 -8.82 -8.90
C VAL A 109 -3.15 -9.92 -9.73
N ALA A 110 -4.40 -9.72 -10.19
CA ALA A 110 -5.04 -10.64 -11.11
C ALA A 110 -4.24 -10.82 -12.40
N GLN A 111 -3.54 -9.81 -12.91
CA GLN A 111 -2.65 -9.96 -14.09
C GLN A 111 -1.54 -10.98 -13.83
N LEU A 112 -0.95 -10.96 -12.64
CA LEU A 112 0.07 -11.93 -12.23
C LEU A 112 -0.52 -13.35 -12.08
N ILE A 113 -1.75 -13.45 -11.59
CA ILE A 113 -2.44 -14.76 -11.52
C ILE A 113 -2.75 -15.28 -12.92
N LEU A 114 -3.26 -14.43 -13.81
CA LEU A 114 -3.63 -14.79 -15.17
C LEU A 114 -2.44 -15.26 -16.01
N LEU A 115 -1.24 -14.75 -15.73
CA LEU A 115 0.02 -15.23 -16.32
C LEU A 115 0.24 -16.73 -16.08
N LEU A 116 -0.19 -17.29 -14.95
CA LEU A 116 -0.07 -18.73 -14.65
C LEU A 116 -1.17 -19.59 -15.26
N ILE A 117 -2.35 -19.01 -15.51
CA ILE A 117 -3.54 -19.77 -15.89
C ILE A 117 -3.73 -19.80 -17.41
N HIS A 118 -3.31 -18.76 -18.13
CA HIS A 118 -3.41 -18.73 -19.58
C HIS A 118 -2.35 -19.63 -20.22
N ASN A 119 -2.75 -20.40 -21.26
CA ASN A 119 -1.86 -21.31 -21.99
C ASN A 119 -0.60 -20.63 -22.54
N ASN A 120 -0.71 -19.36 -22.95
CA ASN A 120 0.41 -18.56 -23.45
C ASN A 120 0.90 -17.52 -22.43
N GLY A 121 0.46 -17.61 -21.16
CA GLY A 121 0.70 -16.60 -20.14
C GLY A 121 2.19 -16.45 -19.81
N LEU A 122 2.89 -17.57 -19.64
CA LEU A 122 4.34 -17.59 -19.39
C LEU A 122 5.13 -16.98 -20.56
N SER A 123 4.75 -17.25 -21.80
CA SER A 123 5.40 -16.68 -23.00
C SER A 123 5.15 -15.18 -23.15
N ASN A 124 4.08 -14.66 -22.55
CA ASN A 124 3.72 -13.24 -22.54
C ASN A 124 4.04 -12.57 -21.20
N GLY A 125 5.01 -13.11 -20.43
CA GLY A 125 5.29 -12.68 -19.06
C GLY A 125 5.45 -11.16 -18.93
N LEU A 126 6.21 -10.53 -19.83
CA LEU A 126 6.44 -9.08 -19.86
C LEU A 126 5.14 -8.28 -19.90
N LEU A 127 4.19 -8.67 -20.77
CA LEU A 127 2.91 -7.97 -20.92
C LEU A 127 2.10 -7.97 -19.63
N TYR A 128 2.05 -9.10 -18.92
CA TYR A 128 1.32 -9.21 -17.66
C TYR A 128 1.99 -8.43 -16.53
N PHE A 129 3.32 -8.42 -16.46
CA PHE A 129 4.06 -7.59 -15.51
C PHE A 129 3.86 -6.10 -15.77
N GLU A 130 3.97 -5.65 -17.03
CA GLU A 130 3.71 -4.25 -17.38
C GLU A 130 2.26 -3.84 -17.12
N SER A 131 1.31 -4.75 -17.36
CA SER A 131 -0.10 -4.53 -17.03
C SER A 131 -0.31 -4.40 -15.53
N PHE A 132 0.34 -5.26 -14.73
CA PHE A 132 0.37 -5.15 -13.27
C PHE A 132 0.92 -3.78 -12.84
N GLU A 133 2.08 -3.36 -13.34
CA GLU A 133 2.74 -2.10 -12.99
C GLU A 133 1.86 -0.89 -13.29
N LYS A 134 1.27 -0.84 -14.50
CA LYS A 134 0.39 0.26 -14.92
C LYS A 134 -0.88 0.36 -14.07
N ILE A 135 -1.55 -0.77 -13.84
CA ILE A 135 -2.79 -0.79 -13.04
C ILE A 135 -2.48 -0.44 -11.58
N TRP A 136 -1.39 -0.99 -11.03
CA TRP A 136 -1.01 -0.70 -9.65
C TRP A 136 -0.59 0.75 -9.46
N SER A 137 0.15 1.35 -10.39
CA SER A 137 0.51 2.78 -10.39
C SER A 137 -0.74 3.68 -10.32
N LEU A 138 -1.80 3.37 -11.09
CA LEU A 138 -3.08 4.07 -10.98
C LEU A 138 -3.73 3.90 -9.60
N GLY A 139 -3.65 2.71 -9.01
CA GLY A 139 -4.08 2.46 -7.65
C GLY A 139 -3.33 3.32 -6.62
N LEU A 140 -2.02 3.47 -6.79
CA LEU A 140 -1.18 4.24 -5.88
C LEU A 140 -1.49 5.75 -5.91
N ILE A 141 -2.10 6.28 -6.98
CA ILE A 141 -2.68 7.64 -6.99
C ILE A 141 -3.83 7.73 -5.98
N ILE A 142 -4.74 6.75 -5.99
CA ILE A 142 -5.84 6.67 -5.02
C ILE A 142 -5.33 6.46 -3.60
N PHE A 143 -4.27 5.67 -3.43
CA PHE A 143 -3.58 5.52 -2.14
C PHE A 143 -3.01 6.86 -1.64
N GLY A 144 -2.43 7.67 -2.53
CA GLY A 144 -2.00 9.03 -2.21
C GLY A 144 -3.15 9.90 -1.69
N LEU A 145 -4.33 9.86 -2.33
CA LEU A 145 -5.53 10.55 -1.85
C LEU A 145 -5.99 10.02 -0.48
N HIS A 146 -5.92 8.71 -0.26
CA HIS A 146 -6.19 8.11 1.05
C HIS A 146 -5.27 8.68 2.14
N LEU A 147 -3.96 8.79 1.88
CA LEU A 147 -2.99 9.35 2.82
C LEU A 147 -3.24 10.83 3.10
N LEU A 148 -3.63 11.62 2.09
CA LEU A 148 -4.05 13.01 2.31
C LEU A 148 -5.29 13.09 3.20
N ALA A 149 -6.31 12.27 2.93
CA ALA A 149 -7.52 12.22 3.74
C ALA A 149 -7.21 11.78 5.18
N LEU A 150 -6.38 10.76 5.36
CA LEU A 150 -5.94 10.29 6.68
C LEU A 150 -5.12 11.36 7.41
N GLY A 151 -4.20 12.02 6.70
CA GLY A 151 -3.43 13.13 7.22
C GLY A 151 -4.32 14.28 7.69
N ILE A 152 -5.41 14.59 6.99
CA ILE A 152 -6.39 15.60 7.43
C ILE A 152 -7.21 15.11 8.64
N VAL A 153 -7.58 13.82 8.69
CA VAL A 153 -8.23 13.21 9.87
C VAL A 153 -7.34 13.38 11.10
N CYS A 154 -6.06 13.01 10.99
CA CYS A 154 -5.08 13.11 12.07
C CYS A 154 -4.83 14.58 12.47
N LEU A 155 -4.92 15.54 11.55
CA LEU A 155 -4.67 16.96 11.83
C LEU A 155 -5.80 17.56 12.66
N LYS A 156 -7.03 17.09 12.43
CA LYS A 156 -8.25 17.55 13.10
C LYS A 156 -8.58 16.74 14.35
N SER A 157 -7.88 15.64 14.61
CA SER A 157 -8.14 14.77 15.76
C SER A 157 -7.21 15.13 16.91
N ASP A 158 -7.78 15.27 18.12
CA ASP A 158 -6.99 15.44 19.35
C ASP A 158 -6.27 14.15 19.79
N PHE A 159 -6.55 13.03 19.13
CA PHE A 159 -5.95 11.73 19.44
C PHE A 159 -4.51 11.60 18.90
N THR A 160 -4.22 12.17 17.73
CA THR A 160 -2.97 11.93 16.98
C THR A 160 -2.05 13.15 17.03
N PRO A 161 -0.76 12.99 17.38
CA PRO A 161 0.19 14.08 17.30
C PRO A 161 0.30 14.64 15.87
N LYS A 162 0.26 15.98 15.75
CA LYS A 162 0.26 16.68 14.44
C LYS A 162 1.48 16.36 13.57
N PHE A 163 2.61 15.96 14.18
CA PHE A 163 3.80 15.53 13.47
C PHE A 163 3.53 14.39 12.47
N PHE A 164 2.87 13.31 12.91
CA PHE A 164 2.52 12.18 12.02
C PHE A 164 1.57 12.62 10.91
N SER A 165 0.71 13.58 11.22
CA SER A 165 -0.22 14.16 10.25
C SER A 165 0.48 14.84 9.07
N TYR A 166 1.46 15.70 9.36
CA TYR A 166 2.21 16.37 8.31
C TYR A 166 2.98 15.36 7.46
N PHE A 167 3.50 14.31 8.09
CA PHE A 167 4.25 13.28 7.39
C PHE A 167 3.35 12.40 6.50
N LEU A 168 2.12 12.08 6.94
CA LEU A 168 1.10 11.42 6.13
C LEU A 168 0.69 12.29 4.91
N VAL A 169 0.48 13.60 5.13
CA VAL A 169 0.16 14.53 4.03
C VAL A 169 1.31 14.59 3.03
N LEU A 170 2.56 14.70 3.51
CA LEU A 170 3.74 14.69 2.65
C LEU A 170 3.83 13.40 1.83
N GLY A 171 3.67 12.23 2.47
CA GLY A 171 3.65 10.94 1.78
C GLY A 171 2.58 10.88 0.70
N GLY A 172 1.36 11.34 0.99
CA GLY A 172 0.27 11.42 0.03
C GLY A 172 0.60 12.31 -1.18
N LEU A 173 1.21 13.48 -0.96
CA LEU A 173 1.67 14.35 -2.05
C LEU A 173 2.77 13.69 -2.90
N CYS A 174 3.71 12.99 -2.27
CA CYS A 174 4.75 12.25 -2.98
C CYS A 174 4.15 11.14 -3.87
N TYR A 175 3.20 10.36 -3.36
CA TYR A 175 2.48 9.36 -4.16
C TYR A 175 1.77 9.99 -5.36
N LEU A 176 1.03 11.08 -5.15
CA LEU A 176 0.35 11.77 -6.25
C LEU A 176 1.33 12.27 -7.30
N LEU A 177 2.41 12.93 -6.89
CA LEU A 177 3.40 13.47 -7.83
C LEU A 177 4.05 12.36 -8.66
N VAL A 178 4.64 11.35 -8.00
CA VAL A 178 5.38 10.27 -8.67
C VAL A 178 4.46 9.48 -9.62
N GLN A 179 3.28 9.09 -9.15
CA GLN A 179 2.42 8.18 -9.90
C GLN A 179 1.69 8.89 -11.04
N ASN A 180 1.37 10.19 -10.91
CA ASN A 180 0.86 10.97 -12.04
C ASN A 180 1.93 11.17 -13.12
N LEU A 181 3.19 11.42 -12.73
CA LEU A 181 4.30 11.49 -13.70
C LEU A 181 4.43 10.17 -14.47
N LYS A 182 4.44 9.02 -13.77
CA LYS A 182 4.51 7.69 -14.39
C LYS A 182 3.33 7.40 -15.31
N SER A 183 2.11 7.70 -14.87
CA SER A 183 0.89 7.29 -15.57
C SER A 183 0.53 8.19 -16.76
N PHE A 184 0.76 9.50 -16.64
CA PHE A 184 0.26 10.49 -17.62
C PHE A 184 1.36 11.22 -18.40
N LEU A 185 2.62 11.13 -17.96
CA LEU A 185 3.77 11.78 -18.61
C LEU A 185 4.90 10.78 -18.91
N PRO A 186 4.63 9.67 -19.64
CA PRO A 186 5.61 8.60 -19.87
C PRO A 186 6.83 9.03 -20.70
N HIS A 187 6.77 10.19 -21.37
CA HIS A 187 7.93 10.76 -22.05
C HIS A 187 8.98 11.33 -21.07
N LEU A 188 8.63 11.50 -19.79
CA LEU A 188 9.52 11.97 -18.72
C LEU A 188 10.02 10.82 -17.83
N ASN A 189 10.12 9.60 -18.37
CA ASN A 189 10.45 8.40 -17.58
C ASN A 189 11.74 8.54 -16.75
N GLU A 190 12.83 9.06 -17.33
CA GLU A 190 14.09 9.25 -16.60
C GLU A 190 13.94 10.21 -15.40
N THR A 191 13.21 11.31 -15.61
CA THR A 191 12.89 12.28 -14.57
C THR A 191 12.01 11.66 -13.49
N SER A 192 11.01 10.86 -13.89
CA SER A 192 10.09 10.18 -12.96
C SER A 192 10.83 9.17 -12.08
N VAL A 193 11.73 8.37 -12.65
CA VAL A 193 12.58 7.41 -11.91
C VAL A 193 13.48 8.14 -10.91
N THR A 194 14.10 9.25 -11.33
CA THR A 194 14.95 10.05 -10.45
C THR A 194 14.16 10.61 -9.27
N ILE A 195 12.99 11.21 -9.54
CA ILE A 195 12.11 11.76 -8.49
C ILE A 195 11.64 10.64 -7.56
N GLU A 196 11.25 9.50 -8.09
CA GLU A 196 10.84 8.34 -7.29
C GLU A 196 11.96 7.88 -6.36
N SER A 197 13.21 7.78 -6.82
CA SER A 197 14.34 7.35 -5.98
C SER A 197 14.51 8.21 -4.72
N ILE A 198 14.21 9.51 -4.81
CA ILE A 198 14.27 10.47 -3.70
C ILE A 198 13.00 10.38 -2.84
N LEU A 199 11.83 10.26 -3.46
CA LEU A 199 10.54 10.34 -2.79
C LEU A 199 10.01 9.00 -2.26
N THR A 200 10.62 7.87 -2.63
CA THR A 200 10.22 6.54 -2.15
C THR A 200 10.37 6.43 -0.62
N ALA A 201 11.42 7.01 -0.05
CA ALA A 201 11.63 7.01 1.40
C ALA A 201 10.50 7.74 2.16
N PRO A 202 10.16 9.01 1.88
CA PRO A 202 9.04 9.67 2.55
C PRO A 202 7.68 9.01 2.27
N MET A 203 7.47 8.43 1.08
CA MET A 203 6.27 7.64 0.77
C MET A 203 6.11 6.47 1.74
N ALA A 204 7.12 5.60 1.84
CA ALA A 204 7.08 4.41 2.69
C ALA A 204 7.06 4.74 4.19
N LEU A 205 7.86 5.71 4.62
CA LEU A 205 7.99 6.07 6.03
C LEU A 205 6.76 6.79 6.59
N SER A 206 5.98 7.45 5.74
CA SER A 206 4.78 8.21 6.16
C SER A 206 3.81 7.34 6.96
N GLU A 207 3.33 6.26 6.37
CA GLU A 207 2.38 5.36 7.00
C GLU A 207 3.05 4.45 8.04
N LEU A 208 4.30 4.01 7.80
CA LEU A 208 5.02 3.14 8.72
C LEU A 208 5.27 3.82 10.08
N SER A 209 5.67 5.10 10.07
CA SER A 209 5.88 5.85 11.30
C SER A 209 4.58 6.03 12.10
N PHE A 210 3.45 6.27 11.40
CA PHE A 210 2.13 6.32 11.99
C PHE A 210 1.72 4.97 12.61
N ALA A 211 2.00 3.86 11.93
CA ALA A 211 1.73 2.52 12.42
C ALA A 211 2.52 2.19 13.69
N ILE A 212 3.82 2.51 13.72
CA ILE A 212 4.67 2.32 14.90
C ILE A 212 4.11 3.15 16.07
N TRP A 213 3.68 4.38 15.81
CA TRP A 213 3.04 5.21 16.84
C TRP A 213 1.73 4.60 17.36
N LEU A 214 0.86 4.09 16.49
CA LEU A 214 -0.37 3.39 16.90
C LEU A 214 -0.05 2.22 17.84
N ILE A 215 0.92 1.39 17.49
CA ILE A 215 1.34 0.25 18.33
C ILE A 215 1.79 0.74 19.71
N ILE A 216 2.69 1.73 19.75
CA ILE A 216 3.19 2.29 21.01
C ILE A 216 2.06 2.89 21.85
N LYS A 217 1.16 3.66 21.22
CA LYS A 217 0.04 4.33 21.89
C LYS A 217 -0.91 3.33 22.53
N PHE A 218 -1.35 2.32 21.78
CA PHE A 218 -2.34 1.34 22.26
C PHE A 218 -1.73 0.27 23.18
N THR A 219 -0.41 0.01 23.08
CA THR A 219 0.29 -0.84 24.05
C THR A 219 0.43 -0.16 25.41
N ARG A 220 0.76 1.13 25.43
CA ARG A 220 0.92 1.93 26.66
C ARG A 220 -0.38 2.31 27.35
N GLN A 221 -1.53 2.19 26.69
CA GLN A 221 -2.83 2.41 27.31
C GLN A 221 -3.14 1.26 28.31
N LYS A 222 -2.98 1.57 29.61
CA LYS A 222 -3.42 0.72 30.72
C LYS A 222 -4.96 0.66 30.75
N LYS A 223 -5.51 -0.50 31.14
CA LYS A 223 -6.91 -0.61 31.57
C LYS A 223 -7.13 0.40 32.70
N ILE A 224 -8.12 1.27 32.56
CA ILE A 224 -8.69 2.03 33.69
C ILE A 224 -9.74 1.11 34.33
#